data_AF-A0A8I0JEY3-F1
#
_entry.id   AF-A0A8I0JEY3-F1
#
_cell.length_a   1.000
_cell.length_b   1.000
_cell.length_c   1.000
_cell.angle_alpha   90.00
_cell.angle_beta   90.00
_cell.angle_gamma   90.00
#
_symmetry.space_group_name_H-M   'P 1'
#
loop_
_entity.id
_entity.type
_entity.pdbx_description
1 polymer ?
#
loop_
_entity_poly.entity_id
_entity_poly.type
_entity_poly.pdbx_seq_one_letter_code
_entity_poly.pdbx_strand_id
1 'polypeptide(L)'
;MILCLTFISVSGCGGHPKGVLTPVAETSADASRVEMLITTTRDRSEVPGEMFTGERARAPAFADITVSIPPIRKVGDVAWPKKLPPNPATDFATLKADELTKTEAKAWLNASVRKSPDQSVLVFIHGFNNRFEDSVYRFAQIVHDSGVKSAPVLVTWPSRGSLLAYGYDRESTNYTRNALESLFQYLAADEEVKDVSILAHSMGNWLTLEALRQMAIRNGRLPAKFKNVMLAAPDVDVDVFRSQIEDMGNQHPRFTLFVSQDDKALAFSRRVWGDIPRLGSIDPERAPYKQELADHDITVIDLTKVKAGDSMHHGKFAESPQVVQLIGARISEGQTLTDSKMGLGDHLIAGTTGVAAAAGSAAGLILTAPVAVVDQASRENYAHHLSGLAGRSSSEQEIAVKDCTSKQRLESKSTCGATELRDNQ
;
A
#
# COMPACT_ATOMS: atom_id res chain seq x y z
N MET A 1 -11.33 51.52 26.30
CA MET A 1 -11.83 50.24 25.76
C MET A 1 -11.33 50.13 24.32
N ILE A 2 -10.11 49.63 24.11
CA ILE A 2 -9.52 49.47 22.78
C ILE A 2 -9.48 47.97 22.51
N LEU A 3 -10.17 47.59 21.44
CA LEU A 3 -10.49 46.22 21.05
C LEU A 3 -9.23 45.51 20.51
N CYS A 4 -8.95 44.33 21.05
CA CYS A 4 -7.95 43.38 20.58
C CYS A 4 -8.17 43.01 19.10
N LEU A 5 -7.12 43.08 18.30
CA LEU A 5 -6.98 42.33 17.05
C LEU A 5 -5.83 41.33 17.24
N THR A 6 -6.16 40.21 17.89
CA THR A 6 -5.30 39.04 17.98
C THR A 6 -5.28 38.36 16.61
N PHE A 7 -4.20 38.56 15.85
CA PHE A 7 -3.92 37.76 14.65
C PHE A 7 -3.70 36.31 15.08
N ILE A 8 -4.70 35.45 14.85
CA ILE A 8 -4.55 34.01 14.95
C ILE A 8 -3.78 33.56 13.71
N SER A 9 -2.46 33.42 13.84
CA SER A 9 -1.65 32.71 12.87
C SER A 9 -2.07 31.23 12.89
N VAL A 10 -2.87 30.82 11.92
CA VAL A 10 -3.18 29.41 11.70
C VAL A 10 -1.91 28.77 11.13
N SER A 11 -1.07 28.23 12.00
CA SER A 11 -0.03 27.29 11.62
C SER A 11 -0.71 26.04 11.07
N GLY A 12 -0.88 25.97 9.75
CA GLY A 12 -1.38 24.77 9.09
C GLY A 12 -0.40 23.63 9.36
N CYS A 13 -0.86 22.56 10.02
CA CYS A 13 -0.16 21.29 10.04
C CYS A 13 -0.12 20.76 8.59
N GLY A 14 0.98 21.07 7.90
CA GLY A 14 1.14 20.90 6.45
C GLY A 14 1.43 19.45 6.06
N GLY A 15 0.87 19.04 4.92
CA GLY A 15 1.39 17.88 4.19
C GLY A 15 2.83 18.12 3.74
N HIS A 16 3.54 17.06 3.36
CA HIS A 16 4.88 17.20 2.79
C HIS A 16 4.85 18.00 1.47
N PRO A 17 5.94 18.70 1.09
CA PRO A 17 5.94 19.52 -0.13
C PRO A 17 5.59 18.73 -1.39
N LYS A 18 4.87 19.37 -2.32
CA LYS A 18 4.61 18.85 -3.66
C LYS A 18 5.78 19.12 -4.59
N GLY A 19 5.98 18.27 -5.60
CA GLY A 19 7.05 18.45 -6.59
C GLY A 19 8.39 17.82 -6.21
N VAL A 20 8.41 16.97 -5.18
CA VAL A 20 9.63 16.29 -4.71
C VAL A 20 10.23 15.31 -5.73
N LEU A 21 9.47 14.94 -6.78
CA LEU A 21 9.95 14.04 -7.82
C LEU A 21 10.64 14.77 -8.98
N THR A 22 10.78 16.10 -8.93
CA THR A 22 11.68 16.81 -9.85
C THR A 22 13.11 16.39 -9.56
N PRO A 23 13.83 15.77 -10.54
CA PRO A 23 15.18 15.29 -10.31
C PRO A 23 16.17 16.42 -9.96
N VAL A 24 17.07 16.15 -9.03
CA VAL A 24 18.21 17.01 -8.68
C VAL A 24 19.52 16.28 -8.90
N ALA A 25 20.60 17.04 -9.08
CA ALA A 25 21.95 16.46 -9.11
C ALA A 25 22.31 15.85 -7.75
N GLU A 26 23.04 14.74 -7.76
CA GLU A 26 23.65 14.22 -6.54
C GLU A 26 24.78 15.16 -6.11
N THR A 27 24.64 15.76 -4.94
CA THR A 27 25.58 16.73 -4.39
C THR A 27 26.27 16.24 -3.12
N SER A 28 25.89 15.06 -2.60
CA SER A 28 26.47 14.47 -1.40
C SER A 28 27.25 13.19 -1.76
N ALA A 29 28.56 13.19 -1.50
CA ALA A 29 29.41 12.03 -1.78
C ALA A 29 29.09 10.83 -0.87
N ASP A 30 28.57 11.09 0.33
CA ASP A 30 28.26 10.07 1.34
C ASP A 30 26.80 9.60 1.30
N ALA A 31 25.97 10.14 0.40
CA ALA A 31 24.59 9.72 0.27
C ALA A 31 24.46 8.36 -0.43
N SER A 32 23.56 7.52 0.08
CA SER A 32 23.23 6.23 -0.52
C SER A 32 22.20 6.41 -1.63
N ARG A 33 22.19 5.52 -2.62
CA ARG A 33 21.19 5.50 -3.69
C ARG A 33 20.31 4.27 -3.60
N VAL A 34 19.02 4.46 -3.80
CA VAL A 34 18.05 3.38 -4.01
C VAL A 34 17.42 3.56 -5.39
N GLU A 35 17.72 2.63 -6.28
CA GLU A 35 17.08 2.49 -7.60
C GLU A 35 15.88 1.56 -7.45
N MET A 36 14.74 1.87 -8.07
CA MET A 36 13.55 1.02 -8.02
C MET A 36 12.72 1.08 -9.30
N LEU A 37 12.11 -0.06 -9.63
CA LEU A 37 11.05 -0.14 -10.64
C LEU A 37 9.72 0.13 -9.98
N ILE A 38 8.91 0.97 -10.62
CA ILE A 38 7.54 1.22 -10.22
C ILE A 38 6.61 0.62 -11.25
N THR A 39 5.55 -0.01 -10.77
CA THR A 39 4.38 -0.42 -11.55
C THR A 39 3.15 0.21 -10.95
N THR A 40 2.37 0.91 -11.78
CA THR A 40 1.26 1.72 -11.28
C THR A 40 0.03 1.62 -12.16
N THR A 41 -1.14 1.65 -11.53
CA THR A 41 -2.45 1.84 -12.19
C THR A 41 -2.99 3.25 -11.99
N ARG A 42 -2.14 4.18 -11.54
CA ARG A 42 -2.46 5.61 -11.42
C ARG A 42 -2.41 6.29 -12.78
N ASP A 43 -3.29 7.27 -12.98
CA ASP A 43 -3.27 8.12 -14.15
C ASP A 43 -2.10 9.09 -14.12
N ARG A 44 -1.60 9.48 -15.29
CA ARG A 44 -0.46 10.39 -15.42
C ARG A 44 -0.82 11.77 -14.90
N SER A 45 0.13 12.44 -14.26
CA SER A 45 -0.04 13.84 -13.85
C SER A 45 0.46 14.77 -14.95
N GLU A 46 -0.21 15.90 -15.12
CA GLU A 46 0.24 17.01 -15.96
C GLU A 46 1.05 18.05 -15.16
N VAL A 47 1.16 17.86 -13.84
CA VAL A 47 1.84 18.80 -12.93
C VAL A 47 3.34 18.47 -12.87
N PRO A 48 4.23 19.42 -13.19
CA PRO A 48 5.68 19.19 -13.08
C PRO A 48 6.10 18.77 -11.66
N GLY A 49 6.94 17.74 -11.57
CA GLY A 49 7.40 17.19 -10.29
C GLY A 49 6.41 16.24 -9.61
N GLU A 50 5.27 15.95 -10.25
CA GLU A 50 4.36 14.86 -9.92
C GLU A 50 4.29 13.92 -11.13
N MET A 51 4.58 12.62 -10.97
CA MET A 51 4.52 11.69 -12.11
C MET A 51 3.11 11.13 -12.33
N PHE A 52 2.43 10.77 -11.24
CA PHE A 52 1.13 10.10 -11.29
C PHE A 52 0.18 10.65 -10.23
N THR A 53 -1.11 10.68 -10.57
CA THR A 53 -2.17 11.24 -9.74
C THR A 53 -2.77 10.20 -8.78
N GLY A 54 -3.83 10.60 -8.06
CA GLY A 54 -4.69 9.69 -7.31
C GLY A 54 -5.76 8.99 -8.15
N GLU A 55 -5.84 9.27 -9.46
CA GLU A 55 -6.89 8.75 -10.34
C GLU A 55 -6.49 7.45 -11.04
N ARG A 56 -7.48 6.72 -11.57
CA ARG A 56 -7.29 5.40 -12.19
C ARG A 56 -6.90 5.52 -13.67
N ALA A 57 -5.82 4.88 -14.07
CA ALA A 57 -5.47 4.63 -15.47
C ALA A 57 -6.03 3.28 -15.95
N ARG A 58 -6.49 3.23 -17.20
CA ARG A 58 -6.98 1.98 -17.84
C ARG A 58 -5.90 0.93 -18.07
N ALA A 59 -4.66 1.36 -18.26
CA ALA A 59 -3.52 0.50 -18.47
C ALA A 59 -2.45 0.80 -17.43
N PRO A 60 -1.68 -0.21 -16.98
CA PRO A 60 -0.58 0.03 -16.07
C PRO A 60 0.54 0.81 -16.76
N ALA A 61 1.19 1.68 -16.00
CA ALA A 61 2.40 2.40 -16.38
C ALA A 61 3.58 1.94 -15.52
N PHE A 62 4.79 2.24 -15.98
CA PHE A 62 6.04 1.86 -15.32
C PHE A 62 6.97 3.06 -15.20
N ALA A 63 7.80 3.09 -14.17
CA ALA A 63 8.81 4.13 -14.00
C ALA A 63 10.09 3.58 -13.36
N ASP A 64 11.23 4.18 -13.70
CA ASP A 64 12.52 4.00 -13.04
C ASP A 64 12.81 5.24 -12.19
N ILE A 65 12.88 5.03 -10.87
CA ILE A 65 13.18 6.11 -9.93
C ILE A 65 14.46 5.79 -9.16
N THR A 66 15.31 6.79 -9.03
CA THR A 66 16.47 6.76 -8.13
C THR A 66 16.29 7.80 -7.04
N VAL A 67 16.35 7.38 -5.78
CA VAL A 67 16.26 8.24 -4.60
C VAL A 67 17.61 8.27 -3.88
N SER A 68 18.09 9.47 -3.57
CA SER A 68 19.21 9.70 -2.66
C SER A 68 18.73 9.69 -1.22
N ILE A 69 19.49 9.02 -0.35
CA ILE A 69 19.21 8.85 1.07
C ILE A 69 20.32 9.56 1.85
N PRO A 70 20.00 10.54 2.71
CA PRO A 70 21.01 11.32 3.41
C PRO A 70 21.74 10.44 4.44
N PRO A 71 23.06 10.63 4.63
CA PRO A 71 23.88 9.76 5.48
C PRO A 71 23.54 9.87 6.97
N ILE A 72 23.10 11.06 7.41
CA ILE A 72 22.78 11.34 8.82
C ILE A 72 21.28 11.55 8.95
N ARG A 73 20.57 10.48 9.35
CA ARG A 73 19.17 10.52 9.74
C ARG A 73 18.84 9.42 10.73
N LYS A 74 17.70 9.53 11.37
CA LYS A 74 17.14 8.43 12.17
C LYS A 74 16.61 7.33 11.24
N VAL A 75 17.03 6.08 11.49
CA VAL A 75 16.52 4.90 10.78
C VAL A 75 15.01 4.81 10.99
N GLY A 76 14.26 4.47 9.94
CA GLY A 76 12.80 4.44 9.94
C GLY A 76 12.12 5.77 9.56
N ASP A 77 12.83 6.89 9.71
CA ASP A 77 12.31 8.20 9.32
C ASP A 77 12.57 8.47 7.83
N VAL A 78 11.57 9.01 7.15
CA VAL A 78 11.74 9.63 5.82
C VAL A 78 12.07 11.10 6.05
N ALA A 79 13.31 11.49 5.74
CA ALA A 79 13.78 12.87 5.90
C ALA A 79 13.23 13.75 4.75
N TRP A 80 11.95 14.13 4.85
CA TRP A 80 11.31 14.97 3.84
C TRP A 80 11.96 16.35 3.73
N PRO A 81 12.18 16.86 2.51
CA PRO A 81 12.69 18.22 2.33
C PRO A 81 11.71 19.23 2.92
N LYS A 82 12.23 20.23 3.62
CA LYS A 82 11.42 21.36 4.13
C LYS A 82 11.21 22.44 3.07
N LYS A 83 12.06 22.47 2.05
CA LYS A 83 12.06 23.42 0.92
C LYS A 83 12.56 22.69 -0.32
N LEU A 84 12.09 23.12 -1.49
CA LEU A 84 12.57 22.62 -2.77
C LEU A 84 13.55 23.62 -3.42
N PRO A 85 14.55 23.14 -4.19
CA PRO A 85 14.89 21.73 -4.41
C PRO A 85 15.43 21.03 -3.13
N PRO A 86 15.26 19.70 -2.99
CA PRO A 86 15.78 18.95 -1.85
C PRO A 86 17.31 18.98 -1.80
N ASN A 87 17.89 18.86 -0.61
CA ASN A 87 19.34 18.73 -0.42
C ASN A 87 19.71 17.27 -0.12
N PRO A 88 20.36 16.53 -1.03
CA PRO A 88 20.78 15.13 -0.80
C PRO A 88 21.61 14.88 0.47
N ALA A 89 22.28 15.90 1.01
CA ALA A 89 23.03 15.78 2.26
C ALA A 89 22.14 15.69 3.51
N THR A 90 20.90 16.20 3.45
CA THR A 90 19.99 16.30 4.61
C THR A 90 18.61 15.71 4.38
N ASP A 91 18.19 15.59 3.13
CA ASP A 91 16.84 15.23 2.72
C ASP A 91 16.86 14.01 1.80
N PHE A 92 15.75 13.28 1.76
CA PHE A 92 15.47 12.40 0.64
C PHE A 92 15.33 13.25 -0.62
N ALA A 93 16.04 12.88 -1.68
CA ALA A 93 16.05 13.63 -2.92
C ALA A 93 15.88 12.70 -4.12
N THR A 94 15.04 13.09 -5.07
CA THR A 94 14.87 12.34 -6.31
C THR A 94 16.01 12.68 -7.26
N LEU A 95 16.78 11.69 -7.70
CA LEU A 95 17.89 11.86 -8.65
C LEU A 95 17.49 11.51 -10.09
N LYS A 96 16.50 10.65 -10.25
CA LYS A 96 15.97 10.16 -11.53
C LYS A 96 14.50 9.82 -11.38
N ALA A 97 13.70 10.14 -12.39
CA ALA A 97 12.26 9.87 -12.41
C ALA A 97 11.77 9.72 -13.87
N ASP A 98 12.07 8.58 -14.49
CA ASP A 98 11.78 8.34 -15.91
C ASP A 98 10.62 7.37 -16.07
N GLU A 99 9.63 7.71 -16.90
CA GLU A 99 8.62 6.74 -17.32
C GLU A 99 9.25 5.70 -18.26
N LEU A 100 8.83 4.44 -18.10
CA LEU A 100 9.29 3.32 -18.92
C LEU A 100 8.14 2.74 -19.73
N THR A 101 8.46 2.29 -20.94
CA THR A 101 7.64 1.30 -21.64
C THR A 101 7.70 -0.05 -20.92
N LYS A 102 6.73 -0.93 -21.21
CA LYS A 102 6.73 -2.30 -20.67
C LYS A 102 8.01 -3.07 -21.00
N THR A 103 8.58 -2.87 -22.19
CA THR A 103 9.81 -3.56 -22.60
C THR A 103 11.02 -3.06 -21.79
N GLU A 104 11.12 -1.75 -21.58
CA GLU A 104 12.18 -1.16 -20.76
C GLU A 104 12.05 -1.57 -19.28
N ALA A 105 10.83 -1.64 -18.75
CA ALA A 105 10.57 -2.11 -17.39
C ALA A 105 11.05 -3.56 -17.17
N LYS A 106 10.82 -4.44 -18.15
CA LYS A 106 11.34 -5.82 -18.11
C LYS A 106 12.87 -5.86 -18.16
N ALA A 107 13.47 -5.08 -19.06
CA ALA A 107 14.93 -4.99 -19.17
C ALA A 107 15.56 -4.45 -17.88
N TRP A 108 14.95 -3.44 -17.26
CA TRP A 108 15.36 -2.92 -15.96
C TRP A 108 15.28 -4.01 -14.88
N LEU A 109 14.15 -4.74 -14.81
CA LEU A 109 13.96 -5.78 -13.80
C LEU A 109 15.04 -6.86 -13.93
N ASN A 110 15.27 -7.38 -15.12
CA ASN A 110 16.26 -8.43 -15.36
C ASN A 110 17.67 -7.94 -15.00
N ALA A 111 18.02 -6.72 -15.40
CA ALA A 111 19.31 -6.13 -15.03
C ALA A 111 19.47 -5.98 -13.51
N SER A 112 18.43 -5.57 -12.79
CA SER A 112 18.44 -5.43 -11.33
C SER A 112 18.47 -6.79 -10.61
N VAL A 113 17.71 -7.78 -11.10
CA VAL A 113 17.68 -9.14 -10.55
C VAL A 113 19.05 -9.82 -10.68
N ARG A 114 19.77 -9.63 -11.78
CA ARG A 114 21.14 -10.14 -11.95
C ARG A 114 22.15 -9.55 -10.96
N LYS A 115 21.88 -8.36 -10.40
CA LYS A 115 22.71 -7.74 -9.35
C LYS A 115 22.37 -8.27 -7.96
N SER A 116 21.20 -8.88 -7.78
CA SER A 116 20.78 -9.48 -6.50
C SER A 116 21.53 -10.80 -6.27
N PRO A 117 22.10 -11.05 -5.08
CA PRO A 117 22.87 -12.27 -4.78
C PRO A 117 22.11 -13.59 -5.02
N ASP A 118 20.80 -13.59 -4.81
CA ASP A 118 19.91 -14.75 -4.92
C ASP A 118 18.90 -14.60 -6.07
N GLN A 119 19.10 -13.60 -6.94
CA GLN A 119 18.18 -13.28 -8.04
C GLN A 119 16.72 -13.08 -7.57
N SER A 120 16.57 -12.49 -6.37
CA SER A 120 15.27 -12.21 -5.76
C SER A 120 14.71 -10.84 -6.13
N VAL A 121 13.38 -10.73 -6.02
CA VAL A 121 12.60 -9.49 -6.14
C VAL A 121 11.89 -9.21 -4.83
N LEU A 122 11.96 -7.97 -4.36
CA LEU A 122 11.12 -7.46 -3.28
C LEU A 122 10.02 -6.59 -3.88
N VAL A 123 8.76 -7.02 -3.75
CA VAL A 123 7.59 -6.25 -4.15
C VAL A 123 7.01 -5.54 -2.93
N PHE A 124 6.89 -4.21 -2.98
CA PHE A 124 6.21 -3.44 -1.94
C PHE A 124 4.88 -2.85 -2.43
N ILE A 125 3.82 -3.00 -1.64
CA ILE A 125 2.48 -2.47 -1.92
C ILE A 125 2.08 -1.53 -0.79
N HIS A 126 1.86 -0.25 -1.12
CA HIS A 126 1.51 0.78 -0.13
C HIS A 126 0.08 0.64 0.41
N GLY A 127 -0.18 1.35 1.51
CA GLY A 127 -1.46 1.41 2.20
C GLY A 127 -2.39 2.54 1.75
N PHE A 128 -3.42 2.79 2.55
CA PHE A 128 -4.40 3.87 2.36
C PHE A 128 -3.77 5.25 2.61
N ASN A 129 -4.34 6.28 1.99
CA ASN A 129 -3.96 7.69 2.22
C ASN A 129 -2.51 7.99 1.81
N ASN A 130 -2.08 7.47 0.67
CA ASN A 130 -0.75 7.70 0.11
C ASN A 130 -0.83 8.36 -1.26
N ARG A 131 -0.14 9.49 -1.43
CA ARG A 131 0.22 10.00 -2.75
C ARG A 131 1.31 9.12 -3.35
N PHE A 132 1.62 9.37 -4.62
CA PHE A 132 2.61 8.57 -5.33
C PHE A 132 4.00 8.70 -4.69
N GLU A 133 4.45 9.94 -4.45
CA GLU A 133 5.73 10.25 -3.82
C GLU A 133 5.88 9.71 -2.40
N ASP A 134 4.80 9.64 -1.62
CA ASP A 134 4.81 9.07 -0.27
C ASP A 134 5.25 7.60 -0.33
N SER A 135 4.74 6.88 -1.32
CA SER A 135 5.04 5.46 -1.54
C SER A 135 6.47 5.26 -2.02
N VAL A 136 6.95 6.14 -2.89
CA VAL A 136 8.34 6.13 -3.41
C VAL A 136 9.34 6.32 -2.28
N TYR A 137 9.20 7.40 -1.49
CA TYR A 137 10.16 7.70 -0.43
C TYR A 137 10.08 6.70 0.72
N ARG A 138 8.88 6.22 1.06
CA ARG A 138 8.73 5.16 2.07
C ARG A 138 9.41 3.87 1.62
N PHE A 139 9.25 3.46 0.36
CA PHE A 139 9.90 2.24 -0.12
C PHE A 139 11.42 2.40 -0.22
N ALA A 140 11.91 3.57 -0.65
CA ALA A 140 13.34 3.87 -0.65
C ALA A 140 13.94 3.74 0.77
N GLN A 141 13.23 4.26 1.76
CA GLN A 141 13.59 4.13 3.18
C GLN A 141 13.65 2.66 3.62
N ILE A 142 12.62 1.87 3.33
CA ILE A 142 12.57 0.44 3.70
C ILE A 142 13.73 -0.34 3.05
N VAL A 143 13.97 -0.15 1.76
CA VAL A 143 15.05 -0.85 1.04
C VAL A 143 16.41 -0.52 1.63
N HIS A 144 16.67 0.77 1.87
CA HIS A 144 17.93 1.22 2.47
C HIS A 144 18.12 0.68 3.88
N ASP A 145 17.11 0.85 4.74
CA ASP A 145 17.22 0.60 6.18
C ASP A 145 17.18 -0.89 6.53
N SER A 146 16.54 -1.71 5.69
CA SER A 146 16.52 -3.16 5.86
C SER A 146 17.81 -3.82 5.38
N GLY A 147 18.59 -3.14 4.53
CA GLY A 147 19.79 -3.68 3.91
C GLY A 147 19.51 -4.75 2.84
N VAL A 148 18.25 -4.95 2.45
CA VAL A 148 17.83 -5.94 1.46
C VAL A 148 18.56 -5.75 0.13
N LYS A 149 18.94 -6.88 -0.51
CA LYS A 149 19.68 -6.89 -1.79
C LYS A 149 18.87 -7.37 -2.99
N SER A 150 17.59 -7.69 -2.77
CA SER A 150 16.61 -8.01 -3.81
C SER A 150 16.35 -6.83 -4.74
N ALA A 151 15.99 -7.11 -6.00
CA ALA A 151 15.53 -6.09 -6.93
C ALA A 151 14.24 -5.43 -6.40
N PRO A 152 14.23 -4.11 -6.13
CA PRO A 152 13.09 -3.45 -5.50
C PRO A 152 12.04 -3.05 -6.54
N VAL A 153 10.81 -3.52 -6.35
CA VAL A 153 9.64 -3.21 -7.18
C VAL A 153 8.54 -2.60 -6.31
N LEU A 154 8.19 -1.34 -6.57
CA LEU A 154 7.08 -0.66 -5.93
C LEU A 154 5.81 -0.81 -6.77
N VAL A 155 4.74 -1.31 -6.17
CA VAL A 155 3.39 -1.28 -6.74
C VAL A 155 2.64 -0.12 -6.13
N THR A 156 2.16 0.80 -6.97
CA THR A 156 1.24 1.85 -6.52
C THR A 156 -0.12 1.71 -7.14
N TRP A 157 -1.17 1.89 -6.34
CA TRP A 157 -2.56 1.87 -6.76
C TRP A 157 -3.20 3.25 -6.53
N PRO A 158 -4.33 3.59 -7.18
CA PRO A 158 -4.91 4.94 -7.14
C PRO A 158 -5.46 5.30 -5.76
N SER A 159 -4.62 5.93 -4.95
CA SER A 159 -5.01 6.56 -3.69
C SER A 159 -4.95 8.07 -3.84
N ARG A 160 -6.02 8.74 -3.40
CA ARG A 160 -6.10 10.21 -3.43
C ARG A 160 -5.30 10.89 -2.31
N GLY A 161 -4.66 10.12 -1.43
CA GLY A 161 -3.91 10.67 -0.31
C GLY A 161 -4.80 11.51 0.63
N SER A 162 -6.05 11.08 0.83
CA SER A 162 -7.00 11.76 1.71
C SER A 162 -7.79 10.78 2.58
N LEU A 163 -7.91 11.09 3.87
CA LEU A 163 -8.75 10.34 4.82
C LEU A 163 -10.22 10.28 4.39
N LEU A 164 -10.72 11.32 3.73
CA LEU A 164 -12.10 11.40 3.24
C LEU A 164 -12.34 10.55 1.99
N ALA A 165 -11.27 10.05 1.34
CA ALA A 165 -11.35 9.25 0.13
C ALA A 165 -11.37 7.73 0.39
N TYR A 166 -11.60 7.28 1.63
CA TYR A 166 -11.54 5.86 2.00
C TYR A 166 -12.32 4.94 1.05
N GLY A 167 -13.57 5.27 0.74
CA GLY A 167 -14.39 4.47 -0.18
C GLY A 167 -13.85 4.44 -1.61
N TYR A 168 -13.31 5.56 -2.11
CA TYR A 168 -12.68 5.61 -3.44
C TYR A 168 -11.42 4.74 -3.48
N ASP A 169 -10.55 4.91 -2.49
CA ASP A 169 -9.28 4.18 -2.36
C ASP A 169 -9.54 2.67 -2.26
N ARG A 170 -10.56 2.26 -1.50
CA ARG A 170 -11.01 0.87 -1.41
C ARG A 170 -11.38 0.30 -2.78
N GLU A 171 -12.24 0.98 -3.53
CA GLU A 171 -12.59 0.54 -4.89
C GLU A 171 -11.39 0.57 -5.85
N SER A 172 -10.43 1.47 -5.64
CA SER A 172 -9.20 1.56 -6.42
C SER A 172 -8.24 0.40 -6.16
N THR A 173 -8.23 -0.15 -4.94
CA THR A 173 -7.53 -1.42 -4.69
C THR A 173 -8.14 -2.54 -5.52
N ASN A 174 -9.47 -2.72 -5.47
CA ASN A 174 -10.16 -3.73 -6.29
C ASN A 174 -9.92 -3.54 -7.79
N TYR A 175 -9.89 -2.30 -8.26
CA TYR A 175 -9.56 -1.95 -9.63
C TYR A 175 -8.15 -2.44 -10.05
N THR A 176 -7.18 -2.33 -9.14
CA THR A 176 -5.75 -2.64 -9.42
C THR A 176 -5.44 -4.13 -9.39
N ARG A 177 -6.30 -4.94 -8.80
CA ARG A 177 -6.12 -6.39 -8.59
C ARG A 177 -5.62 -7.14 -9.82
N ASN A 178 -6.24 -6.97 -10.98
CA ASN A 178 -5.87 -7.71 -12.19
C ASN A 178 -4.48 -7.28 -12.71
N ALA A 179 -4.10 -6.02 -12.54
CA ALA A 179 -2.78 -5.52 -12.91
C ALA A 179 -1.70 -6.10 -11.98
N LEU A 180 -1.99 -6.20 -10.67
CA LEU A 180 -1.09 -6.85 -9.72
C LEU A 180 -0.95 -8.35 -9.99
N GLU A 181 -2.06 -9.06 -10.26
CA GLU A 181 -2.01 -10.47 -10.69
C GLU A 181 -1.13 -10.61 -11.94
N SER A 182 -1.27 -9.72 -12.92
CA SER A 182 -0.46 -9.74 -14.15
C SER A 182 1.04 -9.55 -13.88
N LEU A 183 1.41 -8.68 -12.93
CA LEU A 183 2.79 -8.56 -12.46
C LEU A 183 3.26 -9.86 -11.83
N PHE A 184 2.47 -10.46 -10.94
CA PHE A 184 2.84 -11.70 -10.26
C PHE A 184 3.00 -12.86 -11.26
N GLN A 185 2.13 -12.98 -12.26
CA GLN A 185 2.27 -13.94 -13.35
C GLN A 185 3.56 -13.70 -14.15
N TYR A 186 3.93 -12.44 -14.38
CA TYR A 186 5.20 -12.12 -15.04
C TYR A 186 6.41 -12.56 -14.19
N LEU A 187 6.45 -12.20 -12.91
CA LEU A 187 7.53 -12.60 -12.00
C LEU A 187 7.63 -14.12 -11.84
N ALA A 188 6.50 -14.83 -11.87
CA ALA A 188 6.47 -16.28 -11.86
C ALA A 188 7.13 -16.89 -13.10
N ALA A 189 6.82 -16.35 -14.27
CA ALA A 189 7.28 -16.87 -15.56
C ALA A 189 8.72 -16.47 -15.90
N ASP A 190 9.22 -15.35 -15.38
CA ASP A 190 10.56 -14.84 -15.70
C ASP A 190 11.67 -15.78 -15.17
N GLU A 191 12.47 -16.34 -16.07
CA GLU A 191 13.52 -17.31 -15.72
C GLU A 191 14.66 -16.69 -14.90
N GLU A 192 14.87 -15.38 -14.97
CA GLU A 192 15.89 -14.70 -14.19
C GLU A 192 15.48 -14.57 -12.73
N VAL A 193 14.19 -14.41 -12.45
CA VAL A 193 13.64 -14.32 -11.09
C VAL A 193 13.62 -15.70 -10.44
N LYS A 194 14.33 -15.85 -9.31
CA LYS A 194 14.36 -17.12 -8.54
C LYS A 194 13.53 -17.07 -7.26
N ASP A 195 13.32 -15.88 -6.72
CA ASP A 195 12.56 -15.67 -5.50
C ASP A 195 11.76 -14.37 -5.56
N VAL A 196 10.53 -14.40 -5.03
CA VAL A 196 9.66 -13.24 -4.90
C VAL A 196 9.23 -13.14 -3.44
N SER A 197 9.62 -12.04 -2.82
CA SER A 197 9.17 -11.62 -1.49
C SER A 197 8.23 -10.43 -1.61
N ILE A 198 7.11 -10.45 -0.89
CA ILE A 198 6.11 -9.39 -0.91
C ILE A 198 6.04 -8.74 0.47
N LEU A 199 6.08 -7.41 0.53
CA LEU A 199 5.76 -6.61 1.71
C LEU A 199 4.56 -5.71 1.38
N ALA A 200 3.46 -5.86 2.11
CA ALA A 200 2.27 -5.05 1.91
C ALA A 200 1.89 -4.33 3.21
N HIS A 201 1.35 -3.11 3.09
CA HIS A 201 0.95 -2.30 4.25
C HIS A 201 -0.54 -1.97 4.24
N SER A 202 -1.18 -2.03 5.41
CA SER A 202 -2.56 -1.57 5.61
C SER A 202 -3.54 -2.15 4.57
N MET A 203 -4.27 -1.30 3.86
CA MET A 203 -5.19 -1.67 2.77
C MET A 203 -4.50 -2.36 1.58
N GLY A 204 -3.19 -2.17 1.39
CA GLY A 204 -2.41 -2.89 0.37
C GLY A 204 -2.36 -4.41 0.60
N ASN A 205 -2.58 -4.86 1.84
CA ASN A 205 -2.68 -6.29 2.18
C ASN A 205 -3.89 -6.94 1.52
N TRP A 206 -5.04 -6.26 1.47
CA TRP A 206 -6.22 -6.75 0.76
C TRP A 206 -5.92 -7.00 -0.72
N LEU A 207 -5.32 -6.01 -1.37
CA LEU A 207 -4.95 -6.08 -2.78
C LEU A 207 -3.98 -7.23 -3.04
N THR A 208 -3.00 -7.40 -2.16
CA THR A 208 -2.01 -8.48 -2.24
C THR A 208 -2.64 -9.86 -2.13
N LEU A 209 -3.44 -10.08 -1.08
CA LEU A 209 -4.11 -11.36 -0.84
C LEU A 209 -5.07 -11.73 -1.97
N GLU A 210 -5.83 -10.75 -2.46
CA GLU A 210 -6.77 -10.99 -3.54
C GLU A 210 -6.03 -11.31 -4.86
N ALA A 211 -4.92 -10.63 -5.17
CA ALA A 211 -4.11 -10.95 -6.35
C ALA A 211 -3.46 -12.35 -6.25
N LEU A 212 -2.95 -12.74 -5.08
CA LEU A 212 -2.41 -14.08 -4.84
C LEU A 212 -3.49 -15.15 -4.96
N ARG A 213 -4.66 -14.92 -4.36
CA ARG A 213 -5.81 -15.82 -4.45
C ARG A 213 -6.25 -16.02 -5.89
N GLN A 214 -6.40 -14.94 -6.65
CA GLN A 214 -6.77 -15.02 -8.07
C GLN A 214 -5.73 -15.79 -8.89
N MET A 215 -4.46 -15.52 -8.65
CA MET A 215 -3.36 -16.25 -9.28
C MET A 215 -3.41 -17.75 -8.96
N ALA A 216 -3.66 -18.10 -7.69
CA ALA A 216 -3.79 -19.48 -7.24
C ALA A 216 -4.96 -20.19 -7.93
N ILE A 217 -6.15 -19.58 -7.96
CA ILE A 217 -7.33 -20.11 -8.63
C ILE A 217 -7.07 -20.30 -10.13
N ARG A 218 -6.47 -19.30 -10.79
CA ARG A 218 -6.19 -19.36 -12.23
C ARG A 218 -5.17 -20.44 -12.58
N ASN A 219 -4.15 -20.61 -11.75
CA ASN A 219 -3.05 -21.52 -12.01
C ASN A 219 -3.26 -22.92 -11.38
N GLY A 220 -4.30 -23.09 -10.56
CA GLY A 220 -4.53 -24.25 -9.70
C GLY A 220 -3.57 -24.36 -8.49
N ARG A 221 -2.63 -23.43 -8.34
CA ARG A 221 -1.65 -23.32 -7.24
C ARG A 221 -0.86 -22.01 -7.34
N LEU A 222 -0.28 -21.55 -6.24
CA LEU A 222 0.73 -20.50 -6.28
C LEU A 222 2.09 -21.02 -6.81
N PRO A 223 2.82 -20.23 -7.61
CA PRO A 223 4.17 -20.61 -8.02
C PRO A 223 5.14 -20.65 -6.84
N ALA A 224 6.01 -21.65 -6.80
CA ALA A 224 6.99 -21.85 -5.72
C ALA A 224 8.00 -20.70 -5.52
N LYS A 225 8.08 -19.75 -6.48
CA LYS A 225 8.89 -18.54 -6.35
C LYS A 225 8.34 -17.56 -5.31
N PHE A 226 7.03 -17.58 -5.04
CA PHE A 226 6.39 -16.72 -4.04
C PHE A 226 6.53 -17.38 -2.67
N LYS A 227 7.64 -17.12 -1.98
CA LYS A 227 7.95 -17.81 -0.72
C LYS A 227 7.56 -17.01 0.51
N ASN A 228 7.79 -15.71 0.51
CA ASN A 228 7.62 -14.86 1.69
C ASN A 228 6.58 -13.77 1.41
N VAL A 229 5.52 -13.74 2.22
CA VAL A 229 4.51 -12.66 2.16
C VAL A 229 4.39 -12.03 3.54
N MET A 230 4.88 -10.81 3.65
CA MET A 230 4.88 -10.00 4.86
C MET A 230 3.73 -9.01 4.81
N LEU A 231 2.78 -9.16 5.74
CA LEU A 231 1.59 -8.32 5.83
C LEU A 231 1.72 -7.39 7.04
N ALA A 232 2.01 -6.12 6.80
CA ALA A 232 2.19 -5.13 7.83
C ALA A 232 0.89 -4.38 8.15
N ALA A 233 0.48 -4.41 9.42
CA ALA A 233 -0.76 -3.81 9.92
C ALA A 233 -1.98 -4.10 9.01
N PRO A 234 -2.29 -5.37 8.70
CA PRO A 234 -3.28 -5.70 7.68
C PRO A 234 -4.69 -5.17 7.99
N ASP A 235 -5.17 -4.26 7.16
CA ASP A 235 -6.56 -3.80 7.13
C ASP A 235 -7.42 -4.78 6.31
N VAL A 236 -7.50 -6.02 6.82
CA VAL A 236 -8.20 -7.13 6.19
C VAL A 236 -9.10 -7.76 7.23
N ASP A 237 -10.31 -8.11 6.83
CA ASP A 237 -11.22 -8.87 7.67
C ASP A 237 -10.67 -10.28 7.93
N VAL A 238 -10.73 -10.77 9.17
CA VAL A 238 -10.14 -12.08 9.52
C VAL A 238 -10.83 -13.23 8.80
N ASP A 239 -12.15 -13.18 8.64
CA ASP A 239 -12.90 -14.23 7.95
C ASP A 239 -12.62 -14.21 6.44
N VAL A 240 -12.43 -13.02 5.87
CA VAL A 240 -12.00 -12.91 4.47
C VAL A 240 -10.58 -13.45 4.31
N PHE A 241 -9.66 -13.11 5.20
CA PHE A 241 -8.31 -13.66 5.16
C PHE A 241 -8.34 -15.19 5.20
N ARG A 242 -9.11 -15.79 6.12
CA ARG A 242 -9.28 -17.25 6.22
C ARG A 242 -9.76 -17.84 4.89
N SER A 243 -10.85 -17.32 4.34
CA SER A 243 -11.39 -17.78 3.06
C SER A 243 -10.40 -17.60 1.92
N GLN A 244 -9.60 -16.53 1.91
CA GLN A 244 -8.61 -16.30 0.87
C GLN A 244 -7.43 -17.28 0.94
N ILE A 245 -6.98 -17.64 2.15
CA ILE A 245 -5.95 -18.67 2.34
C ILE A 245 -6.47 -20.05 1.91
N GLU A 246 -7.70 -20.40 2.28
CA GLU A 246 -8.34 -21.65 1.85
C GLU A 246 -8.45 -21.74 0.32
N ASP A 247 -8.85 -20.66 -0.34
CA ASP A 247 -8.95 -20.58 -1.81
C ASP A 247 -7.58 -20.68 -2.53
N MET A 248 -6.47 -20.39 -1.85
CA MET A 248 -5.11 -20.61 -2.39
C MET A 248 -4.71 -22.09 -2.38
N GLY A 249 -5.42 -22.94 -1.61
CA GLY A 249 -5.14 -24.35 -1.42
C GLY A 249 -3.93 -24.63 -0.53
N ASN A 250 -3.50 -25.90 -0.48
CA ASN A 250 -2.45 -26.36 0.44
C ASN A 250 -1.04 -25.78 0.15
N GLN A 251 -0.83 -25.20 -1.03
CA GLN A 251 0.43 -24.57 -1.40
C GLN A 251 0.29 -23.06 -1.31
N HIS A 252 0.58 -22.52 -0.13
CA HIS A 252 0.61 -21.08 0.11
C HIS A 252 2.01 -20.61 0.55
N PRO A 253 2.35 -19.34 0.34
CA PRO A 253 3.59 -18.76 0.85
C PRO A 253 3.64 -18.81 2.37
N ARG A 254 4.84 -18.58 2.92
CA ARG A 254 5.01 -18.30 4.34
C ARG A 254 4.52 -16.89 4.62
N PHE A 255 3.36 -16.79 5.27
CA PHE A 255 2.85 -15.51 5.72
C PHE A 255 3.54 -15.06 7.01
N THR A 256 3.85 -13.78 7.10
CA THR A 256 4.32 -13.12 8.33
C THR A 256 3.47 -11.89 8.57
N LEU A 257 2.71 -11.87 9.66
CA LEU A 257 1.85 -10.75 10.04
C LEU A 257 2.61 -9.86 11.04
N PHE A 258 2.66 -8.56 10.77
CA PHE A 258 3.05 -7.57 11.77
C PHE A 258 1.78 -6.94 12.33
N VAL A 259 1.44 -7.29 13.56
CA VAL A 259 0.18 -6.89 14.21
C VAL A 259 0.46 -5.90 15.34
N SER A 260 -0.52 -5.08 15.69
CA SER A 260 -0.45 -4.18 16.85
C SER A 260 -1.85 -3.96 17.40
N GLN A 261 -2.10 -4.40 18.62
CA GLN A 261 -3.43 -4.31 19.26
C GLN A 261 -3.83 -2.86 19.58
N ASP A 262 -2.83 -1.97 19.70
CA ASP A 262 -2.98 -0.54 19.96
C ASP A 262 -2.99 0.33 18.69
N ASP A 263 -3.15 -0.29 17.51
CA ASP A 263 -3.24 0.41 16.22
C ASP A 263 -4.54 1.22 16.10
N LYS A 264 -4.41 2.55 16.09
CA LYS A 264 -5.55 3.47 16.07
C LYS A 264 -6.17 3.58 14.68
N ALA A 265 -5.41 3.36 13.62
CA ALA A 265 -5.92 3.41 12.26
C ALA A 265 -6.82 2.21 11.98
N LEU A 266 -6.39 1.01 12.42
CA LEU A 266 -7.21 -0.19 12.33
C LEU A 266 -8.42 -0.14 13.27
N ALA A 267 -8.31 0.52 14.44
CA ALA A 267 -9.48 0.76 15.29
C ALA A 267 -10.55 1.63 14.59
N PHE A 268 -10.11 2.65 13.83
CA PHE A 268 -11.01 3.45 12.99
C PHE A 268 -11.61 2.62 11.85
N SER A 269 -10.80 1.84 11.13
CA SER A 269 -11.27 0.95 10.06
C SER A 269 -12.32 -0.04 10.58
N ARG A 270 -12.05 -0.71 11.71
CA ARG A 270 -13.00 -1.61 12.37
C ARG A 270 -14.36 -0.93 12.60
N ARG A 271 -14.36 0.31 13.08
CA ARG A 271 -15.61 1.06 13.31
C ARG A 271 -16.36 1.35 12.00
N VAL A 272 -15.64 1.70 10.93
CA VAL A 272 -16.24 1.91 9.60
C VAL A 272 -16.91 0.63 9.08
N TRP A 273 -16.32 -0.53 9.37
CA TRP A 273 -16.79 -1.85 8.92
C TRP A 273 -17.69 -2.57 9.92
N GLY A 274 -18.47 -1.86 10.73
CA GLY A 274 -19.46 -2.49 11.60
C GLY A 274 -18.87 -3.27 12.78
N ASP A 275 -17.75 -2.79 13.31
CA ASP A 275 -17.01 -3.35 14.44
C ASP A 275 -16.41 -4.76 14.22
N ILE A 276 -16.18 -5.16 12.96
CA ILE A 276 -15.55 -6.44 12.61
C ILE A 276 -14.03 -6.40 12.80
N PRO A 277 -13.42 -7.35 13.56
CA PRO A 277 -11.98 -7.41 13.78
C PRO A 277 -11.15 -7.32 12.48
N ARG A 278 -10.08 -6.53 12.53
CA ARG A 278 -9.09 -6.43 11.45
C ARG A 278 -7.91 -7.33 11.80
N LEU A 279 -7.38 -8.04 10.82
CA LEU A 279 -6.27 -8.98 10.99
C LEU A 279 -5.06 -8.33 11.67
N GLY A 280 -4.79 -7.05 11.41
CA GLY A 280 -3.66 -6.34 12.01
C GLY A 280 -3.84 -5.94 13.48
N SER A 281 -5.05 -6.07 14.04
CA SER A 281 -5.36 -5.69 15.43
C SER A 281 -5.84 -6.87 16.30
N ILE A 282 -5.66 -8.11 15.81
CA ILE A 282 -5.94 -9.32 16.60
C ILE A 282 -4.94 -9.47 17.75
N ASP A 283 -5.36 -10.19 18.79
CA ASP A 283 -4.45 -10.75 19.80
C ASP A 283 -4.04 -12.16 19.34
N PRO A 284 -2.79 -12.36 18.85
CA PRO A 284 -2.37 -13.62 18.27
C PRO A 284 -2.23 -14.75 19.30
N GLU A 285 -2.16 -14.44 20.59
CA GLU A 285 -2.03 -15.42 21.66
C GLU A 285 -3.38 -15.95 22.17
N ARG A 286 -4.48 -15.44 21.63
CA ARG A 286 -5.85 -15.76 22.07
C ARG A 286 -6.60 -16.61 21.05
N ALA A 287 -7.41 -17.54 21.54
CA ALA A 287 -8.34 -18.31 20.71
C ALA A 287 -9.48 -17.42 20.17
N PRO A 288 -9.96 -17.64 18.93
CA PRO A 288 -9.57 -18.73 18.03
C PRO A 288 -8.27 -18.46 17.22
N TYR A 289 -7.78 -17.21 17.19
CA TYR A 289 -6.71 -16.79 16.30
C TYR A 289 -5.40 -17.57 16.46
N LYS A 290 -4.98 -17.85 17.70
CA LYS A 290 -3.75 -18.62 17.96
C LYS A 290 -3.71 -19.95 17.23
N GLN A 291 -4.84 -20.66 17.24
CA GLN A 291 -4.93 -21.98 16.61
C GLN A 291 -5.01 -21.85 15.09
N GLU A 292 -5.85 -20.94 14.58
CA GLU A 292 -5.98 -20.72 13.14
C GLU A 292 -4.66 -20.31 12.48
N LEU A 293 -3.91 -19.41 13.13
CA LEU A 293 -2.60 -18.97 12.63
C LEU A 293 -1.60 -20.14 12.61
N ALA A 294 -1.61 -21.01 13.62
CA ALA A 294 -0.76 -22.19 13.70
C ALA A 294 -1.13 -23.24 12.65
N ASP A 295 -2.42 -23.50 12.45
CA ASP A 295 -2.95 -24.48 11.49
C ASP A 295 -2.57 -24.13 10.03
N HIS A 296 -2.36 -22.84 9.75
CA HIS A 296 -1.95 -22.32 8.44
C HIS A 296 -0.46 -21.94 8.34
N ASP A 297 0.39 -22.32 9.30
CA ASP A 297 1.83 -21.97 9.34
C ASP A 297 2.10 -20.45 9.18
N ILE A 298 1.23 -19.63 9.76
CA ILE A 298 1.33 -18.16 9.71
C ILE A 298 2.18 -17.68 10.88
N THR A 299 3.29 -17.02 10.57
CA THR A 299 4.11 -16.35 11.57
C THR A 299 3.47 -15.02 11.97
N VAL A 300 3.43 -14.69 13.25
CA VAL A 300 2.99 -13.37 13.73
C VAL A 300 4.08 -12.71 14.56
N ILE A 301 4.28 -11.42 14.33
CA ILE A 301 5.18 -10.55 15.09
C ILE A 301 4.32 -9.46 15.72
N ASP A 302 4.17 -9.53 17.05
CA ASP A 302 3.37 -8.56 17.81
C ASP A 302 4.19 -7.29 18.13
N LEU A 303 3.80 -6.19 17.51
CA LEU A 303 4.41 -4.87 17.65
C LEU A 303 3.71 -4.00 18.71
N THR A 304 2.74 -4.53 19.46
CA THR A 304 1.98 -3.77 20.46
C THR A 304 2.89 -3.07 21.46
N LYS A 305 3.99 -3.72 21.89
CA LYS A 305 4.97 -3.14 22.83
C LYS A 305 6.06 -2.31 22.17
N VAL A 306 6.13 -2.28 20.84
CA VAL A 306 7.12 -1.50 20.09
C VAL A 306 6.69 -0.04 20.04
N LYS A 307 7.62 0.85 20.40
CA LYS A 307 7.41 2.30 20.29
C LYS A 307 7.87 2.78 18.92
N ALA A 308 7.06 3.63 18.29
CA ALA A 308 7.38 4.32 17.04
C ALA A 308 7.03 5.82 17.17
N GLY A 309 7.43 6.62 16.19
CA GLY A 309 7.20 8.06 16.19
C GLY A 309 5.79 8.45 15.74
N ASP A 310 5.11 7.57 15.02
CA ASP A 310 3.77 7.83 14.51
C ASP A 310 2.69 7.83 15.61
N SER A 311 1.81 8.84 15.59
CA SER A 311 0.74 8.99 16.57
C SER A 311 -0.38 7.95 16.44
N MET A 312 -0.46 7.28 15.28
CA MET A 312 -1.49 6.30 14.92
C MET A 312 -1.12 4.86 15.27
N HIS A 313 0.15 4.59 15.60
CA HIS A 313 0.68 3.25 15.87
C HIS A 313 0.51 2.27 14.69
N HIS A 314 0.40 2.79 13.47
CA HIS A 314 0.12 2.07 12.22
C HIS A 314 1.35 1.93 11.32
N GLY A 315 2.40 2.73 11.58
CA GLY A 315 3.67 2.76 10.86
C GLY A 315 4.82 1.99 11.53
N LYS A 316 4.59 1.35 12.68
CA LYS A 316 5.63 0.72 13.52
C LYS A 316 6.57 -0.22 12.76
N PHE A 317 6.08 -0.92 11.74
CA PHE A 317 6.87 -1.86 10.93
C PHE A 317 8.01 -1.19 10.14
N ALA A 318 7.80 0.07 9.71
CA ALA A 318 8.75 0.83 8.90
C ALA A 318 9.51 1.88 9.71
N GLU A 319 8.96 2.34 10.83
CA GLU A 319 9.56 3.38 11.67
C GLU A 319 10.44 2.83 12.80
N SER A 320 10.30 1.55 13.14
CA SER A 320 11.16 0.88 14.12
C SER A 320 12.39 0.30 13.44
N PRO A 321 13.62 0.76 13.77
CA PRO A 321 14.84 0.22 13.20
C PRO A 321 14.97 -1.31 13.34
N GLN A 322 14.55 -1.84 14.50
CA GLN A 322 14.61 -3.27 14.78
C GLN A 322 13.67 -4.06 13.86
N VAL A 323 12.47 -3.54 13.60
CA VAL A 323 11.48 -4.23 12.75
C VAL A 323 11.89 -4.15 11.28
N VAL A 324 12.45 -3.02 10.84
CA VAL A 324 12.95 -2.89 9.46
C VAL A 324 14.14 -3.82 9.19
N GLN A 325 15.05 -3.97 10.15
CA GLN A 325 16.13 -4.95 10.06
C GLN A 325 15.60 -6.38 10.03
N LEU A 326 14.54 -6.68 10.80
CA LEU A 326 13.88 -7.98 10.80
C LEU A 326 13.27 -8.32 9.43
N ILE A 327 12.66 -7.33 8.76
CA ILE A 327 12.18 -7.47 7.37
C ILE A 327 13.34 -7.85 6.44
N GLY A 328 14.48 -7.15 6.56
CA GLY A 328 15.69 -7.45 5.78
C GLY A 328 16.17 -8.89 5.99
N ALA A 329 16.32 -9.31 7.24
CA ALA A 329 16.73 -10.67 7.60
C ALA A 329 15.76 -11.74 7.04
N ARG A 330 14.44 -11.48 7.12
CA ARG A 330 13.43 -12.41 6.58
C ARG A 330 13.55 -12.59 5.07
N ILE A 331 13.79 -11.49 4.35
CA ILE A 331 13.96 -11.52 2.90
C ILE A 331 15.27 -12.22 2.52
N SER A 332 16.38 -11.92 3.20
CA SER A 332 17.71 -12.45 2.84
C SER A 332 17.93 -13.92 3.22
N GLU A 333 17.34 -14.40 4.31
CA GLU A 333 17.65 -15.75 4.83
C GLU A 333 16.52 -16.78 4.62
N GLY A 334 15.31 -16.32 4.24
CA GLY A 334 14.13 -17.18 4.13
C GLY A 334 13.76 -17.90 5.45
N GLN A 335 14.34 -17.49 6.58
CA GLN A 335 14.22 -18.15 7.87
C GLN A 335 12.89 -17.85 8.54
N THR A 336 12.33 -18.87 9.21
CA THR A 336 11.21 -18.72 10.14
C THR A 336 11.70 -18.00 11.41
N LEU A 337 11.47 -16.69 11.46
CA LEU A 337 11.62 -15.90 12.68
C LEU A 337 10.42 -16.22 13.58
N THR A 338 10.57 -17.22 14.46
CA THR A 338 9.59 -17.51 15.50
C THR A 338 9.86 -16.62 16.72
N ASP A 339 8.79 -16.19 17.39
CA ASP A 339 8.82 -15.36 18.61
C ASP A 339 9.74 -15.96 19.72
N SER A 340 9.95 -17.28 19.67
CA SER A 340 10.78 -18.04 20.61
C SER A 340 12.30 -17.87 20.42
N LYS A 341 12.78 -17.38 19.27
CA LYS A 341 14.23 -17.20 19.01
C LYS A 341 14.71 -15.76 19.13
N MET A 342 13.80 -14.79 19.21
CA MET A 342 14.15 -13.40 19.49
C MET A 342 13.14 -12.85 20.49
N GLY A 343 13.50 -12.86 21.77
CA GLY A 343 12.71 -12.27 22.84
C GLY A 343 12.61 -10.76 22.70
N LEU A 344 11.81 -10.26 21.78
CA LEU A 344 11.44 -8.84 21.69
C LEU A 344 10.56 -8.44 22.88
N GLY A 345 9.90 -9.41 23.52
CA GLY A 345 9.20 -9.22 24.80
C GLY A 345 10.13 -9.09 26.02
N ASP A 346 11.27 -9.78 26.02
CA ASP A 346 12.20 -9.87 27.18
C ASP A 346 13.45 -9.00 27.06
N HIS A 347 13.89 -8.64 25.85
CA HIS A 347 15.06 -7.75 25.64
C HIS A 347 14.73 -6.24 25.65
N LEU A 348 13.50 -5.84 26.00
CA LEU A 348 13.14 -4.43 26.16
C LEU A 348 13.59 -3.80 27.50
N ILE A 349 14.37 -4.51 28.31
CA ILE A 349 15.02 -3.95 29.52
C ILE A 349 16.54 -3.85 29.29
N ALA A 350 16.96 -3.03 28.33
CA ALA A 350 18.33 -2.52 28.30
C ALA A 350 18.38 -1.22 27.50
N GLY A 351 18.58 -0.09 28.20
CA GLY A 351 19.09 1.14 27.58
C GLY A 351 18.19 2.37 27.63
N THR A 352 17.75 2.80 28.82
CA THR A 352 17.41 4.22 29.05
C THR A 352 17.97 4.69 30.39
N THR A 353 19.26 5.02 30.43
CA THR A 353 19.83 5.90 31.46
C THR A 353 19.81 7.33 30.92
N GLY A 354 18.90 8.17 31.43
CA GLY A 354 18.80 9.56 31.02
C GLY A 354 17.63 10.33 31.65
N VAL A 355 17.65 10.43 32.98
CA VAL A 355 17.06 11.46 33.87
C VAL A 355 15.57 11.84 33.72
N ALA A 356 14.86 11.68 34.84
CA ALA A 356 13.47 12.02 35.09
C ALA A 356 13.21 13.53 35.28
N ALA A 357 11.98 13.95 34.96
CA ALA A 357 11.16 14.77 35.85
C ALA A 357 9.68 14.41 35.64
N ALA A 358 9.04 14.00 36.72
CA ALA A 358 7.64 13.60 36.80
C ALA A 358 6.73 14.79 37.13
N ALA A 359 5.47 14.73 36.67
CA ALA A 359 4.24 14.82 37.49
C ALA A 359 3.09 15.53 36.76
N GLY A 360 1.91 14.93 36.80
CA GLY A 360 0.63 15.63 36.60
C GLY A 360 -0.46 14.80 35.93
N SER A 361 -1.16 13.95 36.69
CA SER A 361 -2.40 13.31 36.24
C SER A 361 -3.55 14.32 36.19
N ALA A 362 -4.37 14.31 35.13
CA ALA A 362 -5.75 14.78 35.21
C ALA A 362 -6.65 14.19 34.10
N ALA A 363 -7.64 13.42 34.54
CA ALA A 363 -9.01 13.26 34.04
C ALA A 363 -9.26 13.06 32.53
N GLY A 364 -9.84 11.90 32.22
CA GLY A 364 -10.50 11.64 30.96
C GLY A 364 -11.70 12.55 30.72
N LEU A 365 -11.73 13.13 29.52
CA LEU A 365 -12.92 13.64 28.87
C LEU A 365 -12.90 13.07 27.45
N ILE A 366 -13.74 12.08 27.19
CA ILE A 366 -14.07 11.66 25.82
C ILE A 366 -14.97 12.77 25.26
N LEU A 367 -14.34 13.75 24.63
CA LEU A 367 -15.02 14.65 23.73
C LEU A 367 -15.08 13.95 22.37
N THR A 368 -16.27 13.45 22.02
CA THR A 368 -16.59 13.13 20.63
C THR A 368 -16.58 14.44 19.84
N ALA A 369 -15.42 14.82 19.32
CA ALA A 369 -15.32 15.87 18.33
C ALA A 369 -15.88 15.32 17.00
N PRO A 370 -16.67 16.11 16.24
CA PRO A 370 -16.95 15.75 14.86
C PRO A 370 -15.62 15.68 14.11
N VAL A 371 -15.41 14.60 13.34
CA VAL A 371 -14.27 14.46 12.42
C VAL A 371 -14.33 15.62 11.42
N ALA A 372 -13.60 16.70 11.69
CA ALA A 372 -13.40 17.81 10.78
C ALA A 372 -12.18 18.66 11.19
N VAL A 373 -11.01 18.05 11.30
CA VAL A 373 -9.77 18.76 10.95
C VAL A 373 -9.38 18.22 9.58
N VAL A 374 -9.93 18.84 8.54
CA VAL A 374 -9.62 18.49 7.15
C VAL A 374 -8.14 18.77 6.94
N ASP A 375 -7.35 17.71 6.74
CA ASP A 375 -5.94 17.81 6.37
C ASP A 375 -5.80 18.52 5.01
N GLN A 376 -4.62 19.06 4.72
CA GLN A 376 -4.41 19.88 3.52
C GLN A 376 -4.74 19.13 2.23
N ALA A 377 -4.37 17.86 2.11
CA ALA A 377 -4.66 17.05 0.91
C ALA A 377 -6.17 16.83 0.75
N SER A 378 -6.90 16.63 1.85
CA SER A 378 -8.36 16.60 1.85
C SER A 378 -8.99 17.92 1.41
N ARG A 379 -8.43 19.08 1.78
CA ARG A 379 -8.93 20.41 1.33
C ARG A 379 -8.72 20.62 -0.16
N GLU A 380 -7.55 20.23 -0.66
CA GLU A 380 -7.20 20.35 -2.08
C GLU A 380 -8.06 19.44 -2.96
N ASN A 381 -8.27 18.19 -2.54
CA ASN A 381 -9.18 17.26 -3.22
C ASN A 381 -10.63 17.78 -3.24
N TYR A 382 -11.09 18.40 -2.16
CA TYR A 382 -12.42 19.01 -2.10
C TYR A 382 -12.56 20.22 -3.05
N ALA A 383 -11.53 21.07 -3.14
CA ALA A 383 -11.51 22.20 -4.06
C ALA A 383 -11.59 21.75 -5.53
N HIS A 384 -10.88 20.69 -5.91
CA HIS A 384 -10.98 20.10 -7.26
C HIS A 384 -12.38 19.57 -7.60
N HIS A 385 -13.06 18.92 -6.64
CA HIS A 385 -14.45 18.48 -6.83
C HIS A 385 -15.43 19.64 -6.98
N LEU A 386 -15.23 20.74 -6.26
CA LEU A 386 -16.04 21.96 -6.41
C LEU A 386 -15.78 22.68 -7.74
N SER A 387 -14.54 22.72 -8.23
CA SER A 387 -14.22 23.27 -9.55
C SER A 387 -14.86 22.45 -10.69
N GLY A 388 -14.94 21.12 -10.53
CA GLY A 388 -15.64 20.23 -11.46
C GLY A 388 -17.16 20.43 -11.48
N LEU A 389 -17.75 20.86 -10.35
CA LEU A 389 -19.18 21.19 -10.23
C LEU A 389 -19.49 22.63 -10.65
N ALA A 390 -18.57 23.58 -10.43
CA ALA A 390 -18.71 24.99 -10.81
C ALA A 390 -18.46 25.27 -12.30
N GLY A 391 -17.93 24.29 -13.05
CA GLY A 391 -17.73 24.37 -14.51
C GLY A 391 -18.97 24.02 -15.35
N ARG A 392 -20.11 23.67 -14.73
CA ARG A 392 -21.38 23.44 -15.44
C ARG A 392 -22.42 24.49 -15.03
N SER A 393 -22.25 25.69 -15.57
CA SER A 393 -23.33 26.66 -15.64
C SER A 393 -23.58 27.03 -17.11
N SER A 394 -24.79 26.72 -17.56
CA SER A 394 -25.46 27.11 -18.80
C SER A 394 -24.77 26.78 -20.15
N SER A 395 -25.08 25.61 -20.69
CA SER A 395 -25.50 25.50 -22.09
C SER A 395 -26.45 24.30 -22.22
N GLU A 396 -27.72 24.56 -22.54
CA GLU A 396 -28.70 23.53 -22.87
C GLU A 396 -28.15 22.67 -24.02
N GLN A 397 -27.89 21.40 -23.75
CA GLN A 397 -27.64 20.40 -24.78
C GLN A 397 -28.90 19.57 -24.92
N GLU A 398 -29.65 19.86 -25.98
CA GLU A 398 -30.82 19.11 -26.42
C GLU A 398 -30.39 17.68 -26.77
N ILE A 399 -30.82 16.71 -25.97
CA ILE A 399 -30.59 15.29 -26.24
C ILE A 399 -31.58 14.88 -27.33
N ALA A 400 -31.13 14.83 -28.58
CA ALA A 400 -31.86 14.22 -29.67
C ALA A 400 -31.92 12.69 -29.46
N VAL A 401 -33.04 12.21 -28.90
CA VAL A 401 -33.42 10.80 -28.91
C VAL A 401 -33.79 10.42 -30.35
N LYS A 402 -32.94 9.64 -31.02
CA LYS A 402 -33.29 9.00 -32.28
C LYS A 402 -34.20 7.80 -32.01
N ASP A 403 -35.43 7.90 -32.48
CA ASP A 403 -36.44 6.85 -32.55
C ASP A 403 -35.88 5.57 -33.22
N CYS A 404 -35.93 4.45 -32.50
CA CYS A 404 -35.87 3.12 -33.09
C CYS A 404 -37.30 2.58 -33.21
N THR A 405 -37.93 2.81 -34.36
CA THR A 405 -39.16 2.12 -34.76
C THR A 405 -38.90 1.28 -36.02
N SER A 406 -38.71 -0.02 -35.84
CA SER A 406 -38.82 -0.99 -36.93
C SER A 406 -40.24 -1.57 -36.95
N LYS A 407 -41.03 -1.14 -37.93
CA LYS A 407 -42.30 -1.76 -38.32
C LYS A 407 -42.03 -3.14 -38.94
N GLN A 408 -42.62 -4.19 -38.40
CA GLN A 408 -43.09 -5.32 -39.21
C GLN A 408 -44.44 -5.78 -38.67
N ARG A 409 -45.46 -5.74 -39.54
CA ARG A 409 -46.84 -6.12 -39.26
C ARG A 409 -47.10 -7.52 -39.83
N LEU A 410 -47.52 -8.39 -38.92
CA LEU A 410 -48.34 -9.60 -39.02
C LEU A 410 -49.07 -9.89 -40.35
N GLU A 411 -48.95 -11.14 -40.81
CA GLU A 411 -50.05 -12.07 -41.16
C GLU A 411 -49.48 -13.52 -41.05
N SER A 412 -50.23 -14.63 -40.94
CA SER A 412 -51.32 -15.09 -40.08
C SER A 412 -51.41 -16.63 -40.32
N LYS A 413 -51.86 -17.40 -39.31
CA LYS A 413 -52.31 -18.82 -39.35
C LYS A 413 -51.21 -19.90 -39.51
N SER A 414 -51.24 -21.08 -38.89
CA SER A 414 -52.13 -21.73 -37.91
C SER A 414 -51.51 -23.06 -37.44
N THR A 415 -51.66 -23.36 -36.15
CA THR A 415 -51.91 -24.67 -35.49
C THR A 415 -50.92 -25.86 -35.53
N CYS A 416 -50.71 -26.39 -34.31
CA CYS A 416 -50.45 -27.78 -33.87
C CYS A 416 -49.04 -28.36 -34.14
N GLY A 417 -48.40 -29.11 -33.24
CA GLY A 417 -48.79 -29.71 -31.97
C GLY A 417 -47.70 -30.71 -31.56
N ALA A 418 -47.55 -30.97 -30.26
CA ALA A 418 -46.67 -32.00 -29.72
C ALA A 418 -47.10 -33.42 -30.16
N THR A 419 -46.17 -34.39 -30.24
CA THR A 419 -46.05 -35.59 -29.36
C THR A 419 -45.14 -36.64 -30.02
N GLU A 420 -44.33 -37.30 -29.19
CA GLU A 420 -43.58 -38.54 -29.48
C GLU A 420 -44.42 -39.64 -30.16
N LEU A 421 -43.77 -40.52 -30.94
CA LEU A 421 -43.87 -41.99 -30.85
C LEU A 421 -42.99 -42.69 -31.92
N ARG A 422 -42.08 -43.53 -31.42
CA ARG A 422 -41.51 -44.82 -31.92
C ARG A 422 -41.45 -45.16 -33.43
N ASP A 423 -40.25 -45.61 -33.81
CA ASP A 423 -39.87 -46.70 -34.72
C ASP A 423 -40.76 -47.06 -35.93
N ASN A 424 -40.20 -46.92 -37.13
CA ASN A 424 -39.97 -48.07 -38.02
C ASN A 424 -39.04 -47.74 -39.21
N GLN A 425 -38.04 -48.62 -39.37
CA GLN A 425 -37.12 -48.87 -40.49
C GLN A 425 -36.07 -47.82 -40.87
#